data_AF-A0A0D3AM00-F1
#
_entry.id   AF-A0A0D3AM00-F1
#
_cell.length_a   1.000
_cell.length_b   1.000
_cell.length_c   1.000
_cell.angle_alpha   90.00
_cell.angle_beta   90.00
_cell.angle_gamma   90.00
#
_symmetry.space_group_name_H-M   'P 1'
#
loop_
_entity.id
_entity.type
_entity.pdbx_description
1 polymer ?
#
loop_
_entity_poly.entity_id
_entity_poly.type
_entity_poly.pdbx_seq_one_letter_code
_entity_poly.pdbx_strand_id
1 'polypeptide(L)'
;MDGQNSIIIVGGANMKGWTEKMSDDGLEIVRNAGGVLLQREIPDSINIQVAKAVKRAVVPVILDMGGMDTPIPNELLDSVDVLS
;
A
#
# COMPACT_ATOMS: atom_id res chain seq x y z
N MET A 1 2.08 -28.70 -23.24
CA MET A 1 3.08 -28.40 -22.20
C MET A 1 2.68 -27.07 -21.64
N ASP A 2 1.99 -27.07 -20.51
CA ASP A 2 1.40 -25.86 -19.95
C ASP A 2 2.52 -25.16 -19.17
N GLY A 3 3.03 -24.05 -19.71
CA GLY A 3 4.12 -23.26 -19.13
C GLY A 3 3.72 -22.55 -17.83
N GLN A 4 3.23 -23.32 -16.87
CA GLN A 4 2.71 -22.84 -15.59
C GLN A 4 3.88 -22.52 -14.66
N ASN A 5 3.80 -21.34 -14.05
CA ASN A 5 4.71 -20.93 -13.00
C ASN A 5 4.15 -21.36 -11.64
N SER A 6 5.00 -21.92 -10.80
CA SER A 6 4.72 -22.13 -9.38
C SER A 6 5.59 -21.16 -8.58
N ILE A 7 4.97 -20.36 -7.71
CA ILE A 7 5.64 -19.29 -6.98
C ILE A 7 5.41 -19.49 -5.48
N ILE A 8 6.48 -19.38 -4.71
CA ILE A 8 6.40 -19.30 -3.24
C ILE A 8 6.88 -17.90 -2.84
N ILE A 9 6.00 -17.15 -2.18
CA ILE A 9 6.31 -15.79 -1.71
C ILE A 9 6.61 -15.83 -0.22
N VAL A 10 7.76 -15.30 0.17
CA VAL A 10 8.15 -15.10 1.57
C VAL A 10 8.11 -13.61 1.88
N GLY A 11 7.10 -13.15 2.63
CA GLY A 11 6.88 -11.72 2.86
C GLY A 11 8.02 -11.00 3.61
N GLY A 12 8.81 -11.70 4.44
CA GLY A 12 10.01 -11.14 5.07
C GLY A 12 9.81 -9.77 5.74
N ALA A 13 10.74 -8.84 5.50
CA ALA A 13 10.67 -7.47 6.00
C ALA A 13 9.51 -6.67 5.40
N ASN A 14 9.01 -7.02 4.20
CA ASN A 14 7.86 -6.33 3.61
C ASN A 14 6.60 -6.50 4.48
N MET A 15 6.44 -7.65 5.15
CA MET A 15 5.29 -7.92 6.04
C MET A 15 5.58 -7.71 7.52
N LYS A 16 6.85 -7.80 7.95
CA LYS A 16 7.22 -7.80 9.38
C LYS A 16 8.25 -6.74 9.78
N GLY A 17 8.80 -6.00 8.82
CA GLY A 17 9.83 -4.99 9.05
C GLY A 17 9.29 -3.59 9.30
N TRP A 18 7.99 -3.38 9.11
CA TRP A 18 7.34 -2.10 9.38
C TRP A 18 7.07 -1.90 10.87
N THR A 19 7.24 -0.67 11.32
CA THR A 19 6.76 -0.24 12.64
C THR A 19 5.23 -0.14 12.62
N GLU A 20 4.59 -0.32 13.77
CA GLU A 20 3.12 -0.23 13.89
C GLU A 20 2.60 1.15 13.43
N LYS A 21 3.34 2.20 13.79
CA LYS A 21 3.09 3.57 13.35
C LYS A 21 4.23 4.05 12.47
N MET A 22 3.92 4.64 11.32
CA MET A 22 4.90 5.32 10.46
C MET A 22 5.44 6.57 11.15
N SER A 23 6.73 6.85 10.96
CA SER A 23 7.33 8.09 11.44
C SER A 23 6.78 9.29 10.69
N ASP A 24 6.78 10.45 11.34
CA ASP A 24 6.32 11.69 10.70
C ASP A 24 7.21 12.08 9.52
N ASP A 25 8.52 11.84 9.60
CA ASP A 25 9.47 12.06 8.50
C ASP A 25 9.07 11.25 7.25
N GLY A 26 8.70 9.98 7.42
CA GLY A 26 8.23 9.15 6.31
C GLY A 26 6.91 9.65 5.72
N LEU A 27 6.01 10.13 6.58
CA LEU A 27 4.74 10.72 6.15
C LEU A 27 4.90 12.09 5.49
N GLU A 28 5.91 12.86 5.86
CA GLU A 28 6.22 14.15 5.22
C GLU A 28 6.65 13.98 3.77
N ILE A 29 7.45 12.94 3.47
CA ILE A 29 7.86 12.64 2.10
C ILE A 29 6.64 12.39 1.20
N VAL A 30 5.71 11.54 1.64
CA VAL A 30 4.52 11.20 0.83
C VAL A 30 3.54 12.37 0.68
N ARG A 31 3.43 13.26 1.68
CA ARG A 31 2.61 14.49 1.58
C ARG A 31 3.11 15.47 0.52
N ASN A 32 4.40 15.43 0.22
CA ASN A 32 5.04 16.28 -0.79
C ASN A 32 5.21 15.59 -2.16
N ALA A 33 4.70 14.37 -2.31
CA ALA A 33 4.79 13.64 -3.57
C ALA A 33 3.85 14.22 -4.64
N GLY A 34 4.20 14.04 -5.93
CA GLY A 34 3.28 14.32 -7.04
C GLY A 34 2.17 13.28 -7.21
N GLY A 35 2.34 12.12 -6.58
CA GLY A 35 1.40 11.00 -6.55
C GLY A 35 1.99 9.85 -5.72
N VAL A 36 1.12 8.98 -5.21
CA VAL A 36 1.50 7.80 -4.41
C VAL A 36 0.98 6.54 -5.07
N LEU A 37 1.87 5.55 -5.24
CA LEU A 37 1.53 4.21 -5.70
C LEU A 37 1.66 3.22 -4.52
N LEU A 38 0.62 2.44 -4.29
CA LEU A 38 0.56 1.39 -3.27
C LEU A 38 0.32 0.02 -3.93
N GLN A 39 0.76 -1.05 -3.28
CA GLN A 39 0.49 -2.45 -3.64
C GLN A 39 0.10 -3.26 -2.40
N ARG A 40 -0.36 -4.50 -2.58
CA ARG A 40 -0.77 -5.40 -1.49
C ARG A 40 0.29 -6.41 -1.07
N GLU A 41 1.56 -6.02 -1.15
CA GLU A 41 2.71 -6.82 -0.67
C GLU A 41 3.31 -6.32 0.66
N ILE A 42 2.65 -5.34 1.29
CA ILE A 42 2.93 -4.84 2.64
C ILE A 42 1.64 -4.86 3.48
N PRO A 43 1.69 -4.71 4.82
CA PRO A 43 0.49 -4.72 5.65
C PRO A 43 -0.48 -3.60 5.27
N ASP A 44 -1.79 -3.92 5.24
CA ASP A 44 -2.85 -2.95 4.94
C ASP A 44 -2.81 -1.74 5.90
N SER A 45 -2.37 -1.93 7.15
CA SER A 45 -2.22 -0.85 8.13
C SER A 45 -1.22 0.23 7.71
N ILE A 46 -0.19 -0.13 6.94
CA ILE A 46 0.80 0.81 6.40
C ILE A 46 0.20 1.56 5.21
N ASN A 47 -0.45 0.84 4.28
CA ASN A 47 -1.17 1.43 3.16
C ASN A 47 -2.23 2.46 3.63
N ILE A 48 -2.99 2.13 4.67
CA ILE A 48 -4.00 3.03 5.27
C ILE A 48 -3.35 4.30 5.84
N GLN A 49 -2.23 4.17 6.55
CA GLN A 49 -1.53 5.33 7.13
C GLN A 49 -1.02 6.28 6.04
N VAL A 50 -0.43 5.74 4.97
CA VAL A 50 0.04 6.53 3.82
C VAL A 50 -1.14 7.21 3.13
N ALA A 51 -2.16 6.45 2.72
CA ALA A 51 -3.32 6.96 1.99
C ALA A 51 -4.02 8.10 2.77
N LYS A 52 -4.22 7.92 4.07
CA LYS A 52 -4.81 8.96 4.93
C LYS A 52 -3.93 10.19 5.09
N ALA A 53 -2.61 10.02 5.15
CA ALA A 53 -1.69 11.14 5.32
C ALA A 53 -1.69 12.07 4.10
N VAL A 54 -1.85 11.52 2.90
CA VAL A 54 -1.77 12.27 1.64
C VAL A 54 -3.11 12.72 1.10
N LYS A 55 -4.22 12.10 1.52
CA LYS A 55 -5.60 12.54 1.20
C LYS A 55 -5.84 14.01 1.55
N ARG A 56 -5.18 14.54 2.59
CA ARG A 56 -5.28 15.96 2.99
C ARG A 56 -4.45 16.90 2.13
N ALA A 57 -3.46 16.39 1.39
CA ALA A 57 -2.50 17.15 0.61
C ALA A 57 -2.86 17.22 -0.90
N VAL A 58 -4.02 16.69 -1.31
CA VAL A 58 -4.46 16.64 -2.72
C VAL A 58 -3.47 15.87 -3.62
N VAL A 59 -2.79 14.89 -3.05
CA VAL A 59 -1.88 14.00 -3.77
C VAL A 59 -2.67 12.76 -4.22
N PRO A 60 -2.70 12.41 -5.51
CA PRO A 60 -3.45 11.26 -5.99
C PRO A 60 -2.83 9.95 -5.48
N VAL A 61 -3.69 9.04 -5.03
CA VAL A 61 -3.32 7.72 -4.52
C VAL A 61 -3.86 6.63 -5.45
N ILE A 62 -2.96 5.80 -5.96
CA ILE A 62 -3.29 4.64 -6.79
C ILE A 62 -2.94 3.37 -6.00
N LEU A 63 -3.90 2.45 -5.90
CA LEU A 63 -3.68 1.14 -5.32
C LEU A 63 -3.74 0.07 -6.42
N ASP A 64 -2.62 -0.60 -6.64
CA ASP A 64 -2.53 -1.84 -7.40
C ASP A 64 -2.97 -3.00 -6.49
N MET A 65 -3.97 -3.75 -6.95
CA MET A 65 -4.56 -4.86 -6.20
C MET A 65 -3.68 -6.13 -6.20
N GLY A 66 -2.58 -6.14 -6.94
CA GLY A 66 -1.58 -7.20 -6.94
C GLY A 66 -0.96 -7.43 -5.55
N GLY A 67 -0.82 -8.71 -5.17
CA GLY A 67 -0.24 -9.12 -3.90
C GLY A 67 -1.13 -10.12 -3.17
N MET A 68 -1.55 -9.79 -1.95
CA MET A 68 -2.38 -10.67 -1.11
C MET A 68 -3.80 -10.89 -1.68
N ASP A 69 -4.25 -12.15 -1.67
CA ASP A 69 -5.61 -12.57 -2.08
C ASP A 69 -6.68 -12.41 -0.96
N THR A 70 -6.47 -11.49 -0.02
CA THR A 70 -7.45 -11.18 1.04
C THR A 70 -8.39 -10.07 0.61
N PRO A 71 -9.56 -9.87 1.25
CA PRO A 71 -10.38 -8.68 0.98
C PRO A 71 -9.64 -7.37 1.28
N ILE A 72 -9.84 -6.34 0.45
CA ILE A 72 -9.29 -5.00 0.69
C ILE A 72 -10.13 -4.32 1.79
N PRO A 73 -9.54 -3.78 2.86
CA PRO A 73 -10.30 -3.05 3.88
C PRO A 73 -10.99 -1.82 3.31
N ASN A 74 -12.27 -1.60 3.66
CA ASN A 74 -13.03 -0.42 3.22
C ASN A 74 -12.34 0.90 3.59
N GLU A 75 -11.66 0.95 4.74
CA GLU A 75 -10.90 2.13 5.17
C GLU A 75 -9.80 2.53 4.18
N LEU A 76 -9.18 1.53 3.52
CA LEU A 76 -8.20 1.77 2.46
C LEU A 76 -8.91 2.22 1.17
N LEU A 77 -9.99 1.54 0.79
CA LEU A 77 -10.79 1.89 -0.40
C LEU A 77 -11.34 3.32 -0.33
N ASP A 78 -11.77 3.76 0.85
CA ASP A 78 -12.26 5.13 1.08
C ASP A 78 -11.15 6.18 0.95
N SER A 79 -9.89 5.77 0.91
CA SER A 79 -8.71 6.66 0.93
C SER A 79 -7.88 6.62 -0.36
N VAL A 80 -8.31 5.89 -1.39
CA VAL A 80 -7.64 5.80 -2.69
C VAL A 80 -8.44 6.50 -3.79
N ASP A 81 -7.76 7.05 -4.78
CA ASP A 81 -8.38 7.75 -5.91
C ASP A 81 -8.56 6.84 -7.13
N VAL A 82 -7.63 5.89 -7.32
CA VAL A 82 -7.65 4.94 -8.44
C VAL A 82 -7.34 3.53 -7.93
N LEU A 83 -8.12 2.57 -8.40
CA LEU A 83 -7.87 1.13 -8.24
C LEU A 83 -7.37 0.57 -9.57
N SER A 84 -6.32 -0.26 -9.53
CA SER A 84 -5.74 -0.94 -10.69
C SER A 84 -5.60 -2.43 -10.49
#